data_AF-A0A0R2FE19-F1
#
_entry.id   AF-A0A0R2FE19-F1
#
_cell.length_a   1.000
_cell.length_b   1.000
_cell.length_c   1.000
_cell.angle_alpha   90.00
_cell.angle_beta   90.00
_cell.angle_gamma   90.00
#
_symmetry.space_group_name_H-M   'P 1'
#
loop_
_entity.id
_entity.type
_entity.pdbx_description
1 polymer ?
#
loop_
_entity_poly.entity_id
_entity_poly.type
_entity_poly.pdbx_seq_one_letter_code
_entity_poly.pdbx_strand_id
1 'polypeptide(L)'
;MRLIGKSGNSLDHDRNHLIDLLNEDIKLHGDFTCWCTFKIIDGIKIYTSYMKINNYRSEGKNLLRYHKTGEYFETIQATDLLKILKKRNKVG
;
A
#
# COMPACT_ATOMS: atom_id res chain seq x y z
N MET A 1 13.42 7.73 13.89
CA MET A 1 13.27 8.48 12.62
C MET A 1 11.79 8.53 12.27
N ARG A 2 11.20 9.74 12.19
CA ARG A 2 9.77 9.95 11.86
C ARG A 2 9.63 10.05 10.34
N LEU A 3 8.80 9.19 9.75
CA LEU A 3 8.44 9.27 8.33
C LEU A 3 7.32 10.29 8.16
N ILE A 4 7.65 11.38 7.48
CA ILE A 4 6.73 12.48 7.18
C ILE A 4 6.05 12.14 5.84
N GLY A 5 4.78 11.75 5.89
CA GLY A 5 3.91 11.82 4.71
C GLY A 5 3.75 13.30 4.31
N LYS A 6 3.52 13.58 3.02
CA LYS A 6 3.47 14.95 2.46
C LYS A 6 2.44 15.91 3.08
N SER A 7 1.75 15.54 4.16
CA SER A 7 0.86 16.40 4.97
C SER A 7 1.14 16.40 6.48
N GLY A 8 2.29 15.90 6.96
CA GLY A 8 2.72 16.16 8.34
C GLY A 8 1.87 15.59 9.48
N ASN A 9 0.96 14.64 9.23
CA ASN A 9 0.17 13.98 10.27
C ASN A 9 0.78 12.64 10.71
N SER A 10 0.69 12.39 12.02
CA SER A 10 1.28 11.25 12.74
C SER A 10 0.58 9.92 12.40
N LEU A 11 1.38 8.94 11.97
CA LEU A 11 1.04 7.61 11.45
C LEU A 11 0.45 6.61 12.48
N ASP A 12 -0.31 7.06 13.48
CA ASP A 12 -1.11 6.17 14.33
C ASP A 12 -2.61 6.14 13.92
N HIS A 13 -3.04 7.05 13.04
CA HIS A 13 -4.41 7.12 12.50
C HIS A 13 -4.57 6.49 11.09
N ASP A 14 -3.48 6.04 10.45
CA ASP A 14 -3.44 5.79 9.00
C ASP A 14 -3.75 4.35 8.54
N ARG A 15 -3.86 3.37 9.44
CA ARG A 15 -4.09 1.97 9.03
C ARG A 15 -5.48 1.74 8.42
N ASN A 16 -6.49 2.50 8.85
CA ASN A 16 -7.83 2.45 8.28
C ASN A 16 -7.93 3.31 7.01
N HIS A 17 -7.15 4.39 6.93
CA HIS A 17 -7.16 5.28 5.77
C HIS A 17 -6.78 4.54 4.47
N LEU A 18 -5.77 3.65 4.51
CA LEU A 18 -5.41 2.84 3.34
C LEU A 18 -6.54 1.87 2.93
N ILE A 19 -7.26 1.30 3.90
CA ILE A 19 -8.41 0.42 3.65
C ILE A 19 -9.56 1.20 3.03
N ASP A 20 -9.85 2.39 3.53
CA ASP A 20 -10.95 3.23 3.07
C ASP A 20 -10.68 3.72 1.65
N LEU A 21 -9.49 4.25 1.37
CA LEU A 21 -9.07 4.63 0.02
C LEU A 21 -9.16 3.46 -0.94
N LEU A 22 -8.64 2.29 -0.56
CA LEU A 22 -8.66 1.11 -1.44
C LEU A 22 -10.09 0.59 -1.68
N ASN A 23 -10.95 0.64 -0.66
CA ASN A 23 -12.37 0.32 -0.80
C ASN A 23 -13.05 1.28 -1.80
N GLU A 24 -12.78 2.58 -1.71
CA GLU A 24 -13.36 3.58 -2.62
C GLU A 24 -12.86 3.38 -4.05
N ASP A 25 -11.56 3.18 -4.25
CA ASP A 25 -10.98 2.94 -5.56
C ASP A 25 -11.55 1.67 -6.22
N ILE A 26 -11.73 0.59 -5.46
CA ILE A 26 -12.36 -0.65 -5.97
C ILE A 26 -13.81 -0.40 -6.35
N LYS A 27 -14.56 0.39 -5.57
CA LYS A 27 -15.95 0.75 -5.92
C LYS A 27 -16.03 1.59 -7.19
N LEU A 28 -15.07 2.49 -7.40
CA LEU A 28 -15.04 3.40 -8.55
C LEU A 28 -14.51 2.73 -9.83
N HIS A 29 -13.53 1.83 -9.70
CA HIS A 29 -12.78 1.31 -10.83
C HIS A 29 -12.93 -0.20 -11.06
N GLY A 30 -13.65 -0.91 -10.20
CA GLY A 30 -13.67 -2.37 -10.18
C GLY A 30 -12.39 -2.95 -9.58
N ASP A 31 -12.20 -4.27 -9.72
CA ASP A 31 -10.95 -4.90 -9.29
C ASP A 31 -9.83 -4.57 -10.27
N PHE A 32 -8.64 -4.27 -9.74
CA PHE A 32 -7.47 -3.89 -10.54
C PHE A 32 -6.19 -4.39 -9.90
N THR A 33 -5.17 -4.55 -10.73
CA THR A 33 -3.83 -4.88 -10.24
C THR A 33 -3.11 -3.61 -9.80
N CYS A 34 -2.53 -3.66 -8.61
CA CYS A 34 -1.79 -2.57 -8.01
C CYS A 34 -0.38 -3.00 -7.62
N TRP A 35 0.54 -2.04 -7.61
CA TRP A 35 1.79 -2.17 -6.90
C TRP A 35 1.62 -1.74 -5.48
N CYS A 36 2.07 -2.57 -4.56
CA CYS A 36 2.03 -2.27 -3.14
C CYS A 36 3.44 -2.16 -2.62
N THR A 37 3.68 -1.16 -1.78
CA THR A 37 4.88 -1.10 -0.98
C THR A 37 4.61 -1.69 0.39
N PHE A 38 5.59 -2.41 0.93
CA PHE A 38 5.50 -2.98 2.25
C PHE A 38 6.85 -3.03 2.95
N LYS A 39 6.80 -3.07 4.27
CA LYS A 39 7.96 -3.36 5.14
C LYS A 39 7.81 -4.75 5.72
N ILE A 40 8.91 -5.39 6.05
CA ILE A 40 8.89 -6.62 6.83
C ILE A 40 9.28 -6.24 8.25
N ILE A 41 8.34 -6.39 9.19
CA ILE A 41 8.57 -6.16 10.62
C ILE A 41 8.21 -7.47 11.32
N ASP A 42 9.17 -8.04 12.06
CA ASP A 42 9.02 -9.33 12.76
C ASP A 42 8.53 -10.48 11.85
N GLY A 43 9.00 -10.50 10.60
CA GLY A 43 8.59 -11.50 9.60
C GLY A 43 7.20 -11.25 8.98
N ILE A 44 6.49 -10.20 9.41
CA ILE A 44 5.17 -9.83 8.90
C ILE A 44 5.32 -8.71 7.87
N LYS A 45 4.77 -8.92 6.67
CA LYS A 45 4.64 -7.86 5.66
C LYS A 45 3.64 -6.81 6.18
N ILE A 46 4.02 -5.54 6.28
CA ILE A 46 3.14 -4.43 6.60
C ILE A 46 3.07 -3.54 5.38
N TYR A 47 1.91 -3.52 4.71
CA TYR A 47 1.70 -2.71 3.53
C TYR A 47 1.55 -1.24 3.94
N THR A 48 2.27 -0.37 3.25
CA THR A 48 2.40 1.06 3.56
C THR A 48 1.80 1.94 2.48
N SER A 49 1.70 1.47 1.24
CA SER A 49 1.00 2.18 0.16
C SER A 49 0.61 1.23 -0.97
N TYR A 50 -0.29 1.69 -1.84
CA TYR A 50 -0.56 1.06 -3.14
C TYR A 50 -0.60 2.10 -4.26
N MET A 51 -0.41 1.63 -5.49
CA MET A 51 -0.50 2.40 -6.73
C MET A 51 -1.19 1.54 -7.77
N LYS A 52 -2.31 2.03 -8.33
CA LYS A 52 -3.00 1.36 -9.43
C LYS A 52 -2.10 1.37 -10.66
N ILE A 53 -1.89 0.19 -11.26
CA ILE A 53 -1.02 0.08 -12.43
C ILE A 53 -1.82 0.46 -13.67
N ASN A 54 -1.63 1.67 -14.18
CA ASN A 54 -2.22 2.08 -15.45
C ASN A 54 -1.30 1.74 -16.64
N ASN A 55 0.02 1.77 -16.43
CA ASN A 55 1.01 1.38 -17.42
C ASN A 55 2.30 0.85 -16.75
N TYR A 56 2.51 -0.46 -16.82
CA TYR A 56 3.67 -1.16 -16.25
C TYR A 56 5.03 -0.54 -16.64
N ARG A 57 5.19 -0.08 -17.88
CA ARG A 57 6.47 0.44 -18.39
C ARG A 57 6.80 1.82 -17.84
N SER A 58 5.80 2.70 -17.75
CA SER A 58 5.96 4.07 -17.29
C SER A 58 6.13 4.12 -15.78
N GLU A 59 5.33 3.34 -15.07
CA GLU A 59 5.37 3.37 -13.61
C GLU A 59 6.59 2.60 -13.06
N GLY A 60 7.17 1.66 -13.81
CA GLY A 60 8.30 0.85 -13.34
C GLY A 60 9.56 1.68 -13.05
N LYS A 61 9.66 2.87 -13.65
CA LYS A 61 10.69 3.86 -13.33
C LYS A 61 10.52 4.49 -11.95
N ASN A 62 9.28 4.57 -11.43
CA ASN A 62 9.00 5.01 -10.06
C ASN A 62 9.37 3.95 -9.02
N LEU A 63 9.28 2.65 -9.38
CA LEU A 63 9.68 1.55 -8.50
C LEU A 63 11.16 1.60 -8.09
N LEU A 64 12.04 2.03 -9.00
CA LEU A 64 13.48 2.21 -8.72
C LEU A 64 13.76 3.21 -7.58
N ARG A 65 12.81 4.09 -7.23
CA ARG A 65 12.98 5.04 -6.12
C ARG A 65 12.75 4.40 -4.74
N TYR A 66 11.95 3.33 -4.66
CA TYR A 66 11.59 2.70 -3.38
C TYR A 66 12.71 1.79 -2.82
N HIS A 67 13.65 1.35 -3.66
CA HIS A 67 14.79 0.56 -3.21
C HIS A 67 15.70 1.27 -2.20
N LYS A 68 15.64 2.61 -2.11
CA LYS A 68 16.50 3.40 -1.21
C LYS A 68 15.96 3.52 0.23
N THR A 69 14.71 3.13 0.50
CA THR A 69 14.05 3.33 1.81
C THR A 69 13.92 2.07 2.67
N GLY A 70 14.43 0.92 2.22
CA GLY A 70 14.24 -0.38 2.90
C GLY A 70 12.80 -0.92 2.78
N GLU A 71 12.03 -0.39 1.83
CA GLU A 71 10.69 -0.85 1.48
C GLU A 71 10.78 -1.84 0.32
N TYR A 72 10.01 -2.91 0.43
CA TYR A 72 9.81 -3.89 -0.62
C TYR A 72 8.55 -3.53 -1.41
N PHE A 73 8.42 -4.09 -2.60
CA PHE A 73 7.21 -3.94 -3.39
C PHE A 73 6.78 -5.26 -4.04
N GLU A 74 5.48 -5.40 -4.27
CA GLU A 74 4.91 -6.51 -5.02
C GLU A 74 3.67 -6.08 -5.81
N THR A 75 3.34 -6.83 -6.86
CA THR A 75 2.05 -6.72 -7.56
C THR A 75 1.01 -7.60 -6.88
N ILE A 76 -0.17 -7.06 -6.62
CA ILE A 76 -1.30 -7.81 -6.07
C ILE A 76 -2.62 -7.25 -6.62
N GLN A 77 -3.68 -8.07 -6.65
CA GLN A 77 -5.03 -7.56 -6.92
C GLN A 77 -5.50 -6.68 -5.75
N ALA A 78 -6.18 -5.60 -6.07
CA ALA A 78 -6.69 -4.64 -5.10
C ALA A 78 -7.62 -5.32 -4.09
N THR A 79 -8.48 -6.24 -4.55
CA THR A 79 -9.36 -7.02 -3.67
C THR A 79 -8.59 -7.91 -2.69
N ASP A 80 -7.46 -8.50 -3.09
CA ASP A 80 -6.63 -9.34 -2.23
C ASP A 80 -5.84 -8.52 -1.23
N LEU A 81 -5.29 -7.37 -1.64
CA LEU A 81 -4.69 -6.41 -0.71
C LEU A 81 -5.68 -6.00 0.37
N LEU A 82 -6.90 -5.66 -0.03
CA LEU A 82 -7.98 -5.27 0.88
C LEU A 82 -8.30 -6.37 1.90
N LYS A 83 -8.37 -7.64 1.46
CA LYS A 83 -8.55 -8.79 2.37
C LYS A 83 -7.43 -8.89 3.38
N ILE A 84 -6.17 -8.73 2.94
CA ILE A 84 -5.00 -8.82 3.83
C ILE A 84 -5.01 -7.69 4.85
N LEU A 85 -5.27 -6.45 4.41
CA LEU A 85 -5.36 -5.29 5.29
C LEU A 85 -6.48 -5.45 6.33
N LYS A 86 -7.69 -5.84 5.92
CA LYS A 86 -8.82 -6.10 6.82
C LYS A 86 -8.54 -7.23 7.81
N LYS A 87 -7.91 -8.32 7.36
CA LYS A 87 -7.55 -9.46 8.22
C LYS A 87 -6.54 -9.05 9.30
N ARG A 88 -5.59 -8.18 8.97
CA ARG A 88 -4.57 -7.71 9.92
C ARG A 88 -5.10 -6.65 10.90
N ASN A 89 -6.03 -5.80 10.49
CA ASN A 89 -6.68 -4.85 11.40
C ASN A 89 -7.73 -5.50 12.32
N LYS A 90 -8.24 -6.70 12.02
CA LYS A 90 -9.14 -7.46 12.89
C LYS A 90 -8.45 -8.13 14.09
N VAL A 91 -7.13 -8.04 14.21
CA VAL A 91 -6.36 -8.55 15.37
C VAL A 91 -6.15 -7.42 16.40
N GLY A 92 -7.17 -6.60 16.59
CA GLY A 92 -7.24 -5.53 17.59
C GLY A 92 -8.41 -5.77 18.52
#